data_AF-A0A922D0L5-F1
#
_entry.id   AF-A0A922D0L5-F1
#
_cell.length_a   1.000
_cell.length_b   1.000
_cell.length_c   1.000
_cell.angle_alpha   90.00
_cell.angle_beta   90.00
_cell.angle_gamma   90.00
#
_symmetry.space_group_name_H-M   'P 1'
#
loop_
_entity.id
_entity.type
_entity.pdbx_description
1 polymer ?
#
loop_
_entity_poly.entity_id
_entity_poly.type
_entity_poly.pdbx_seq_one_letter_code
_entity_poly.pdbx_strand_id
1 'polypeptide(L)'
;MNIVITKLMFKNGTRINQYLFAVLITIPLLNFGMVQGWLSPMISVLQSSEGPSPDPYTSSDISWMTSVTYITAIIFGAPMGHLTDRYGRKVMTLVTTLSLI
;
A
#
# COMPACT_ATOMS: atom_id res chain seq x y z
N MET A 1 22.26 -7.01 34.75
CA MET A 1 21.32 -6.43 33.75
C MET A 1 20.26 -7.48 33.44
N ASN A 2 18.99 -7.18 33.70
CA ASN A 2 17.89 -8.15 33.75
C ASN A 2 17.62 -8.77 32.36
N ILE A 3 17.48 -10.11 32.26
CA ILE A 3 17.25 -10.84 30.98
C ILE A 3 16.04 -10.28 30.19
N VAL A 4 15.03 -9.81 30.92
CA VAL A 4 13.82 -9.19 30.37
C VAL A 4 14.14 -7.87 29.66
N ILE A 5 15.02 -7.05 30.24
CA ILE A 5 15.43 -5.76 29.67
C ILE A 5 16.23 -6.00 28.38
N THR A 6 17.12 -7.00 28.35
CA THR A 6 17.92 -7.32 27.16
C THR A 6 17.06 -7.82 25.97
N LYS A 7 15.90 -8.45 26.23
CA LYS A 7 14.93 -8.82 25.18
C LYS A 7 14.09 -7.65 24.68
N LEU A 8 13.87 -6.65 25.55
CA LEU A 8 13.16 -5.40 25.24
C LEU A 8 14.06 -4.33 24.60
N MET A 9 15.37 -4.43 24.76
CA MET A 9 16.31 -3.56 24.05
C MET A 9 16.22 -3.80 22.54
N PHE A 10 16.13 -2.72 21.77
CA PHE A 10 16.20 -2.72 20.31
C PHE A 10 17.59 -3.17 19.84
N LYS A 11 17.88 -4.46 19.98
CA LYS A 11 19.07 -5.12 19.45
C LYS A 11 18.70 -5.79 18.12
N ASN A 12 19.60 -5.75 17.14
CA ASN A 12 19.36 -6.41 15.86
C ASN A 12 18.99 -7.89 16.08
N GLY A 13 17.86 -8.34 15.52
CA GLY A 13 17.42 -9.75 15.58
C GLY A 13 16.52 -10.16 16.77
N THR A 14 16.03 -9.24 17.61
CA THR A 14 15.04 -9.59 18.65
C THR A 14 13.65 -9.91 18.06
N ARG A 15 12.86 -10.73 18.77
CA ARG A 15 11.49 -11.08 18.36
C ARG A 15 10.58 -9.86 18.22
N ILE A 16 10.76 -8.86 19.09
CA ILE A 16 10.00 -7.60 19.04
C ILE A 16 10.29 -6.86 17.73
N ASN A 17 11.56 -6.77 17.32
CA ASN A 17 11.93 -6.16 16.04
C ASN A 17 11.30 -6.92 14.87
N GLN A 18 11.31 -8.26 14.91
CA GLN A 18 10.69 -9.07 13.85
C GLN A 18 9.18 -8.81 13.74
N TYR A 19 8.44 -8.77 14.85
CA TYR A 19 7.01 -8.47 14.83
C TYR A 19 6.72 -7.04 14.35
N LEU A 20 7.50 -6.05 14.81
CA LEU A 20 7.37 -4.67 14.36
C LEU A 20 7.62 -4.56 12.85
N PHE A 21 8.69 -5.16 12.34
CA PHE A 21 8.95 -5.18 10.90
C PHE A 21 7.84 -5.91 10.14
N ALA A 22 7.35 -7.05 10.64
CA ALA A 22 6.25 -7.78 10.01
C ALA A 22 4.98 -6.92 9.86
N VAL A 23 4.62 -6.15 10.89
CA VAL A 23 3.48 -5.23 10.81
C VAL A 23 3.76 -4.11 9.79
N LEU A 24 4.93 -3.47 9.86
CA LEU A 24 5.30 -2.37 8.98
C LEU A 24 5.33 -2.76 7.49
N ILE A 25 5.81 -3.97 7.17
CA ILE A 25 5.83 -4.46 5.78
C ILE A 25 4.44 -4.86 5.27
N THR A 26 3.48 -5.13 6.17
CA THR A 26 2.09 -5.44 5.78
C THR A 26 1.21 -4.21 5.56
N ILE A 27 1.60 -3.03 6.04
CA ILE A 27 0.84 -1.79 5.84
C ILE A 27 0.63 -1.47 4.34
N PRO A 28 1.67 -1.53 3.46
CA PRO A 28 1.46 -1.33 2.03
C PRO A 28 0.45 -2.29 1.41
N LEU A 29 0.50 -3.56 1.82
CA LEU A 29 -0.42 -4.58 1.33
C LEU A 29 -1.86 -4.30 1.78
N LEU A 30 -2.04 -3.90 3.04
CA LEU A 30 -3.34 -3.50 3.57
C LEU A 30 -3.88 -2.28 2.81
N ASN A 31 -3.05 -1.26 2.57
CA ASN A 31 -3.44 -0.08 1.80
C ASN A 31 -3.91 -0.46 0.39
N PHE A 32 -3.15 -1.29 -0.32
CA PHE A 32 -3.56 -1.78 -1.63
C PHE A 32 -4.94 -2.48 -1.59
N GLY A 33 -5.16 -3.33 -0.58
CA GLY A 33 -6.47 -3.98 -0.37
C GLY A 33 -7.59 -2.98 -0.10
N MET A 34 -7.33 -1.93 0.68
CA MET A 34 -8.31 -0.86 0.96
C MET A 34 -8.65 -0.05 -0.30
N VAL A 35 -7.67 0.29 -1.13
CA VAL A 35 -7.90 0.98 -2.42
C VAL A 35 -8.80 0.13 -3.32
N GLN A 36 -8.53 -1.17 -3.43
CA GLN A 36 -9.36 -2.07 -4.22
C GLN A 36 -10.78 -2.22 -3.63
N GLY A 37 -10.89 -2.35 -2.31
CA GLY A 37 -12.17 -2.45 -1.62
C GLY A 37 -13.02 -1.17 -1.71
N TRP A 38 -12.38 0.00 -1.74
CA TRP A 38 -13.04 1.30 -1.85
C TRP A 38 -13.77 1.49 -3.18
N LEU A 39 -13.27 0.90 -4.28
CA LEU A 39 -13.87 1.05 -5.61
C LEU A 39 -15.32 0.55 -5.64
N SER A 40 -15.63 -0.58 -4.99
CA SER A 40 -16.95 -1.22 -5.05
C SER A 40 -18.13 -0.31 -4.65
N PRO A 41 -18.16 0.29 -3.44
CA PRO A 41 -19.23 1.21 -3.06
C PRO A 41 -19.18 2.54 -3.83
N MET A 42 -17.99 2.97 -4.24
CA MET A 42 -17.80 4.28 -4.85
C MET A 42 -18.26 4.35 -6.29
N ILE A 43 -18.19 3.25 -7.03
CA ILE A 43 -18.78 3.17 -8.36
C ILE A 43 -20.27 3.54 -8.29
N SER A 44 -21.02 2.95 -7.35
CA SER A 44 -22.44 3.26 -7.16
C SER A 44 -22.69 4.72 -6.75
N VAL A 45 -21.85 5.29 -5.89
CA VAL A 45 -21.98 6.68 -5.46
C VAL A 45 -21.67 7.66 -6.59
N LEU A 46 -20.64 7.40 -7.38
CA LEU A 46 -20.19 8.26 -8.48
C LEU A 46 -21.15 8.21 -9.67
N GLN A 47 -21.82 7.08 -9.91
CA GLN A 47 -22.82 6.93 -10.97
C GLN A 47 -24.23 7.35 -10.53
N SER A 48 -24.41 7.74 -9.26
CA SER A 48 -25.70 8.23 -8.74
C SER A 48 -25.99 9.66 -9.18
N SER A 49 -27.27 9.98 -9.40
CA SER A 49 -27.74 11.36 -9.61
C SER A 49 -27.64 12.22 -8.36
N GLU A 50 -27.62 11.61 -7.17
CA GLU A 50 -27.39 12.27 -5.87
C GLU A 50 -25.89 12.29 -5.51
N GLY A 51 -25.02 12.04 -6.49
CA GLY A 51 -23.59 11.98 -6.31
C GLY A 51 -22.96 13.34 -6.00
N PRO A 52 -21.67 13.37 -5.64
CA PRO A 52 -20.95 14.61 -5.35
C PRO A 52 -20.66 15.48 -6.59
N SER A 53 -20.89 14.95 -7.80
CA SER A 53 -20.65 15.62 -9.08
C SER A 53 -21.95 16.19 -9.64
N PRO A 54 -21.93 17.33 -10.35
CA PRO A 54 -23.11 17.86 -11.04
C PRO A 54 -23.75 16.86 -12.01
N ASP A 55 -22.92 16.06 -12.69
CA ASP A 55 -23.34 15.01 -13.60
C ASP A 55 -22.81 13.65 -13.13
N PRO A 56 -23.61 12.56 -13.22
CA PRO A 56 -23.15 11.21 -12.92
C PRO A 56 -22.01 10.77 -13.83
N TYR A 57 -21.03 10.06 -13.25
CA TYR A 57 -19.91 9.53 -14.02
C TYR A 57 -20.37 8.43 -14.97
N THR A 58 -19.82 8.41 -16.18
CA THR A 58 -20.14 7.36 -17.16
C THR A 58 -19.40 6.07 -16.82
N SER A 59 -19.85 4.95 -17.36
CA SER A 59 -19.15 3.67 -17.23
C SER A 59 -17.72 3.72 -17.81
N SER A 60 -17.48 4.60 -18.80
CA SER A 60 -16.13 4.80 -19.36
C SER A 60 -15.20 5.52 -18.37
N ASP A 61 -15.70 6.53 -17.66
CA ASP A 61 -14.91 7.27 -16.67
C ASP A 61 -14.50 6.35 -15.51
N ILE A 62 -15.45 5.54 -15.03
CA ILE A 62 -15.20 4.52 -14.02
C ILE A 62 -14.20 3.48 -14.52
N SER A 63 -14.32 3.03 -15.77
CA SER A 63 -13.38 2.08 -16.36
C SER A 63 -11.96 2.65 -16.39
N TRP A 64 -11.79 3.92 -16.76
CA TRP A 64 -10.48 4.56 -16.73
C TRP A 64 -9.93 4.70 -15.31
N MET A 65 -10.74 5.20 -14.39
CA MET A 65 -10.38 5.39 -12.98
C MET A 65 -9.90 4.07 -12.35
N THR A 66 -10.66 2.99 -12.51
CA THR A 66 -10.32 1.67 -11.95
C THR A 66 -9.08 1.06 -12.60
N SER A 67 -8.84 1.33 -13.88
CA SER A 67 -7.69 0.78 -14.62
C SER A 67 -6.33 1.36 -14.21
N VAL A 68 -6.29 2.59 -13.69
CA VAL A 68 -5.04 3.28 -13.32
C VAL A 68 -4.16 2.43 -12.38
N THR A 69 -4.79 1.73 -11.43
CA THR A 69 -4.07 0.90 -10.45
C THR A 69 -3.31 -0.25 -11.12
N TYR A 70 -3.88 -0.83 -12.19
CA TYR A 70 -3.25 -1.90 -12.95
C TYR A 70 -2.22 -1.38 -13.95
N ILE A 71 -2.50 -0.26 -14.61
CA ILE A 71 -1.55 0.40 -15.52
C ILE A 71 -0.26 0.75 -14.75
N THR A 72 -0.40 1.26 -13.52
CA THR A 72 0.75 1.57 -12.65
C THR A 72 1.58 0.31 -12.38
N ALA A 73 0.96 -0.84 -12.12
CA ALA A 73 1.68 -2.09 -11.91
C ALA A 73 2.46 -2.53 -13.16
N ILE A 74 1.91 -2.34 -14.37
CA ILE A 74 2.59 -2.65 -15.63
C ILE A 74 3.81 -1.73 -15.83
N ILE A 75 3.63 -0.42 -15.65
CA ILE A 75 4.69 0.57 -15.90
C ILE A 75 5.81 0.46 -14.86
N PHE A 76 5.45 0.29 -13.59
CA PHE A 76 6.41 0.36 -12.48
C PHE A 76 6.88 -1.00 -11.97
N GLY A 77 6.25 -2.12 -12.34
CA GLY A 77 6.62 -3.44 -11.84
C GLY A 77 8.10 -3.79 -12.07
N ALA A 78 8.56 -3.73 -13.33
CA ALA A 78 9.96 -4.03 -13.66
C ALA A 78 10.95 -2.98 -13.11
N PRO A 79 10.71 -1.65 -13.25
CA PRO A 79 11.56 -0.64 -12.62
C PRO A 79 11.69 -0.81 -11.10
N MET A 80 10.58 -1.10 -10.40
CA MET A 80 10.62 -1.32 -8.95
C MET A 80 11.38 -2.58 -8.57
N GLY A 81 11.31 -3.65 -9.38
CA GLY A 81 12.16 -4.83 -9.22
C GLY A 81 13.65 -4.47 -9.30
N HIS A 82 14.04 -3.73 -10.35
CA HIS A 82 15.42 -3.27 -10.52
C HIS A 82 15.90 -2.38 -9.36
N LEU A 83 15.07 -1.44 -8.91
CA LEU A 83 15.39 -0.58 -7.77
C LEU A 83 15.53 -1.39 -6.47
N THR A 84 14.69 -2.40 -6.28
CA THR A 84 14.74 -3.29 -5.11
C THR A 84 16.00 -4.14 -5.08
N ASP A 85 16.47 -4.60 -6.24
CA ASP A 85 17.73 -5.32 -6.35
C ASP A 85 18.93 -4.39 -6.12
N ARG A 86 18.86 -3.12 -6.54
CA ARG A 86 19.92 -2.12 -6.38
C ARG A 86 20.05 -1.56 -4.96
N TYR A 87 18.95 -1.13 -4.35
CA TYR A 87 18.93 -0.45 -3.05
C TYR A 87 18.62 -1.40 -1.88
N GLY A 88 18.25 -2.64 -2.18
CA GLY A 88 17.91 -3.65 -1.20
C GLY A 88 16.47 -3.57 -0.71
N ARG A 89 15.94 -4.73 -0.32
CA ARG A 89 14.53 -4.93 0.01
C ARG A 89 14.11 -4.11 1.23
N LYS A 90 14.95 -4.07 2.28
CA LYS A 90 14.66 -3.33 3.52
C LYS A 90 14.41 -1.84 3.27
N VAL A 91 15.29 -1.18 2.51
CA VAL A 91 15.18 0.27 2.25
C VAL A 91 13.97 0.55 1.37
N MET A 92 13.80 -0.21 0.28
CA MET A 92 12.66 -0.03 -0.61
C MET A 92 11.33 -0.27 0.10
N THR A 93 11.21 -1.31 0.93
CA THR A 93 9.97 -1.54 1.69
C THR A 93 9.68 -0.40 2.67
N LEU A 94 10.70 0.15 3.35
CA LEU A 94 10.49 1.30 4.24
C LEU A 94 10.05 2.56 3.48
N VAL A 95 10.64 2.82 2.31
CA VAL A 95 10.25 3.94 1.45
C VAL A 95 8.81 3.77 0.97
N THR A 96 8.43 2.57 0.51
CA THR A 96 7.05 2.29 0.08
C THR A 96 6.06 2.43 1.23
N THR A 97 6.40 1.94 2.42
CA THR A 97 5.55 2.11 3.61
C THR A 97 5.41 3.59 3.98
N LEU A 98 6.47 4.38 3.88
CA LEU A 98 6.44 5.82 4.16
C LEU A 98 5.60 6.60 3.14
N SER A 99 5.69 6.28 1.85
CA SER A 99 4.92 6.98 0.80
C SER A 99 3.41 6.77 0.88
N LEU A 100 2.97 5.78 1.66
CA LEU A 100 1.58 5.37 1.79
C LEU A 100 0.91 5.91 3.06
N ILE A 101 1.64 6.71 3.86
CA ILE A 101 1.15 7.54 4.97
C ILE A 101 1.11 8.98 4.47
#